data_AF-A0A2J8SEJ8-F1
#
_entry.id   AF-A0A2J8SEJ8-F1
#
_cell.length_a   1.000
_cell.length_b   1.000
_cell.length_c   1.000
_cell.angle_alpha   90.00
_cell.angle_beta   90.00
_cell.angle_gamma   90.00
#
_symmetry.space_group_name_H-M   'P 1'
#
loop_
_entity.id
_entity.type
_entity.pdbx_description
1 polymer ?
#
loop_
_entity_poly.entity_id
_entity_poly.type
_entity_poly.pdbx_seq_one_letter_code
_entity_poly.pdbx_strand_id
1 'polypeptide(L)' 'VHVLLLDDLLLLLQRQDERLLLKSHSRTLTPTPDGKTMLRPVLRLTSAMTREVATAGVPSSLRLPDP' A
#
# COMPACT_ATOMS: atom_id res chain seq x y z
N VAL A 1 -9.67 1.06 0.06
CA VAL A 1 -9.07 1.58 -1.20
C VAL A 1 -9.81 0.92 -2.34
N HIS A 2 -10.26 1.69 -3.32
CA HIS A 2 -10.75 1.16 -4.59
C HIS A 2 -9.57 1.06 -5.56
N VAL A 3 -9.49 -0.02 -6.31
CA VAL A 3 -8.41 -0.26 -7.27
C VAL A 3 -9.01 -0.30 -8.67
N LEU A 4 -8.42 0.47 -9.58
CA LEU A 4 -8.72 0.38 -11.01
C LEU A 4 -7.49 -0.17 -11.72
N LEU A 5 -7.68 -1.26 -12.46
CA LEU A 5 -6.71 -1.81 -13.38
C LEU A 5 -7.10 -1.37 -14.79
N LEU A 6 -6.26 -0.54 -15.40
CA LEU A 6 -6.37 -0.11 -16.79
C LEU A 6 -5.30 -0.84 -17.62
N ASP A 7 -5.26 -0.57 -18.92
CA ASP A 7 -4.36 -1.26 -19.86
C ASP A 7 -2.88 -1.18 -19.47
N ASP A 8 -2.38 0.00 -19.07
CA ASP A 8 -0.97 0.24 -18.72
C ASP A 8 -0.77 0.86 -17.32
N LEU A 9 -1.86 1.07 -16.58
CA LEU A 9 -1.86 1.75 -15.28
C LEU A 9 -2.66 0.99 -14.22
N LEU A 10 -2.21 1.10 -12.97
CA LEU A 10 -2.97 0.73 -11.77
C LEU A 10 -3.18 1.97 -10.89
N LEU A 11 -4.44 2.27 -10.56
CA LEU A 11 -4.80 3.39 -9.69
C LEU A 11 -5.29 2.89 -8.33
N LEU A 12 -4.76 3.52 -7.27
CA LEU A 12 -5.17 3.33 -5.88
C LEU A 12 -5.98 4.56 -5.43
N LEU A 13 -7.29 4.38 -5.34
CA LEU A 13 -8.24 5.44 -5.05
C LEU A 13 -8.76 5.34 -3.62
N GLN A 14 -8.62 6.41 -2.85
CA GLN A 14 -9.22 6.53 -1.53
C GLN A 14 -10.59 7.20 -1.65
N ARG A 15 -11.63 6.54 -1.13
CA ARG A 15 -12.95 7.18 -1.01
C ARG A 15 -12.89 8.22 0.11
N GLN A 16 -13.33 9.44 -0.21
CA GLN A 16 -13.55 10.51 0.74
C GLN A 16 -14.89 11.15 0.37
N ASP A 17 -15.89 10.94 1.23
CA ASP A 17 -17.29 11.27 0.96
C ASP A 17 -17.75 10.61 -0.35
N GLU A 18 -18.29 11.42 -1.26
CA GLU A 18 -18.74 11.02 -2.60
C GLU A 18 -17.62 11.11 -3.67
N ARG A 19 -16.36 11.32 -3.26
CA ARG A 19 -15.22 11.49 -4.16
C ARG A 19 -14.21 10.35 -4.03
N LEU A 20 -13.53 10.09 -5.13
CA LEU A 20 -12.35 9.21 -5.19
C LEU A 20 -11.10 10.09 -5.33
N LEU A 21 -10.12 9.87 -4.45
CA LEU A 21 -8.90 10.68 -4.37
C LEU A 21 -7.65 9.84 -4.59
N LEU A 22 -6.70 10.40 -5.32
CA LEU A 22 -5.33 9.90 -5.42
C LEU A 22 -4.49 10.55 -4.33
N LYS A 23 -4.05 9.77 -3.34
CA LYS A 23 -3.19 10.24 -2.25
C LYS A 23 -1.93 9.40 -2.19
N SER A 24 -0.79 10.07 -2.29
CA SER A 24 0.51 9.45 -2.05
C SER A 24 0.70 9.25 -0.54
N HIS A 25 1.37 8.17 -0.15
CA HIS A 25 1.55 7.80 1.26
C HIS A 25 3.03 7.60 1.60
N SER A 26 3.42 7.93 2.84
CA SER A 26 4.75 7.58 3.35
C SER A 26 4.91 6.06 3.41
N ARG A 27 6.09 5.54 3.00
CA ARG A 27 6.42 4.11 3.15
C ARG A 27 6.65 3.72 4.61
N THR A 28 7.07 4.64 5.47
CA THR A 28 7.35 4.33 6.88
C THR A 28 6.15 4.67 7.75
N LEU A 29 5.92 3.83 8.78
CA LEU A 29 4.88 4.01 9.80
C LEU A 29 5.24 5.11 10.80
N THR A 30 6.53 5.42 10.97
CA THR A 30 7.02 6.49 11.86
C THR A 30 7.18 7.81 11.10
N PRO A 31 6.79 8.97 11.67
CA PRO A 31 7.22 10.28 11.19
C PRO A 31 8.74 10.32 11.30
N THR A 32 9.43 10.77 10.26
CA THR A 32 10.88 10.68 10.17
C THR A 32 11.29 11.91 9.37
N PRO A 33 12.29 12.68 9.83
CA PRO A 33 12.68 13.93 9.20
C PRO A 33 13.41 13.61 7.88
N ASP A 34 12.97 14.29 6.82
CA ASP A 34 13.52 14.43 5.46
C ASP A 34 14.20 13.23 4.77
N GLY A 35 13.64 12.83 3.61
CA GLY A 35 14.28 11.91 2.66
C GLY A 35 13.45 10.68 2.24
N LYS A 36 12.16 10.61 2.59
CA LYS A 36 11.37 9.37 2.47
C LYS A 36 10.85 9.12 1.06
N THR A 37 11.07 7.90 0.56
CA THR A 37 10.39 7.42 -0.64
C THR A 37 8.88 7.30 -0.39
N MET A 38 8.10 8.06 -1.15
CA MET A 38 6.64 8.06 -1.08
C MET A 38 6.09 6.96 -1.99
N LEU A 39 5.06 6.25 -1.51
CA LEU A 39 4.26 5.35 -2.32
C LEU A 39 3.32 6.18 -3.19
N ARG A 40 3.40 5.98 -4.51
CA ARG A 40 2.58 6.69 -5.49
C ARG A 40 1.25 5.95 -5.70
N PRO A 41 0.11 6.67 -5.79
CA PRO A 41 -1.19 6.06 -6.00
C PRO A 41 -1.46 5.71 -7.47
N VAL A 42 -0.60 6.12 -8.40
CA VAL A 42 -0.65 5.78 -9.82
C VAL A 42 0.63 5.04 -10.20
N LEU A 43 0.48 3.80 -10.66
CA LEU A 43 1.58 2.90 -10.98
C LEU A 43 1.52 2.53 -12.46
N ARG A 44 2.66 2.58 -13.15
CA ARG A 44 2.81 2.02 -14.50
C ARG A 44 3.00 0.52 -14.41
N LEU A 45 2.28 -0.22 -15.24
CA LEU A 45 2.31 -1.68 -15.24
C LEU A 45 3.54 -2.26 -15.96
N THR A 46 4.29 -1.44 -16.71
CA THR A 46 5.48 -1.87 -17.48
C THR A 46 6.54 -2.60 -16.66
N SER A 47 6.58 -2.39 -15.34
CA SER A 47 7.51 -3.06 -14.42
C SER A 47 6.81 -3.70 -13.22
N ALA A 48 5.50 -3.94 -13.30
CA ALA A 48 4.75 -4.53 -12.19
C ALA A 48 4.96 -6.04 -12.13
N MET A 49 5.16 -6.57 -10.93
CA MET A 49 5.23 -8.01 -10.64
C MET A 49 4.41 -8.31 -9.38
N THR A 50 3.68 -9.42 -9.38
CA THR A 50 2.87 -9.87 -8.24
C THR A 50 3.53 -11.06 -7.54
N ARG A 51 3.33 -11.18 -6.23
CA ARG A 51 3.81 -12.31 -5.42
C ARG A 51 2.78 -12.64 -4.34
N GLU A 52 2.69 -13.92 -3.96
CA GLU A 52 1.92 -14.34 -2.80
C GLU A 52 2.54 -13.84 -1.49
N VAL A 53 1.72 -13.49 -0.51
CA VAL A 53 2.17 -12.97 0.80
C VAL A 53 1.94 -14.03 1.87
N ALA A 54 3.02 -14.63 2.37
CA ALA A 54 2.95 -15.70 3.37
C ALA A 54 2.64 -15.22 4.81
N THR A 55 2.93 -13.96 5.14
CA THR A 55 2.88 -13.45 6.53
C THR A 55 1.55 -12.81 6.93
N ALA A 56 0.55 -12.80 6.05
CA ALA A 56 -0.71 -12.08 6.25
C ALA A 56 -1.72 -12.82 7.17
N GLY A 57 -1.24 -13.48 8.24
CA GLY A 57 -2.07 -14.42 9.02
C GLY A 57 -1.65 -14.76 10.44
N VAL A 58 -0.86 -13.94 11.15
CA VAL A 58 -0.72 -14.10 12.61
C VAL A 58 -0.95 -12.75 13.29
N PRO A 59 -2.11 -12.52 13.93
CA PRO A 59 -2.25 -11.38 14.84
C PRO A 59 -1.19 -11.52 15.93
N SER A 60 -0.51 -10.42 16.26
CA SER A 60 0.53 -10.35 17.29
C SER A 60 0.10 -10.89 18.66
N SER A 61 -1.21 -11.07 18.89
CA SER A 61 -1.81 -11.70 20.07
C SER A 61 -1.66 -13.24 20.15
N LEU A 62 -1.27 -13.93 19.07
CA LEU A 62 -1.05 -15.39 19.04
C LEU A 62 0.44 -15.78 19.13
N ARG A 63 1.33 -14.82 19.32
CA ARG A 63 2.73 -15.10 19.59
C ARG A 63 2.85 -15.58 21.04
N LEU A 64 3.00 -16.90 21.24
CA LEU A 64 3.44 -17.44 22.53
C LEU A 64 4.71 -16.67 22.95
N PRO A 65 4.82 -16.19 24.19
CA PRO A 65 6.04 -15.56 24.65
C PRO A 65 7.20 -16.55 24.48
N ASP A 66 8.31 -16.07 23.93
CA ASP A 66 9.55 -16.85 23.85
C ASP A 66 9.96 -17.27 25.29
N PRO A 67 10.47 -18.49 25.49
CA PRO A 67 10.74 -19.05 26.82
C PRO A 67 11.74 -18.25 27.65
#